data_AF-A0A1C4H6W2-F1
#
_entry.id   AF-A0A1C4H6W2-F1
#
_cell.length_a   1.000
_cell.length_b   1.000
_cell.length_c   1.000
_cell.angle_alpha   90.00
_cell.angle_beta   90.00
_cell.angle_gamma   90.00
#
_symmetry.space_group_name_H-M   'P 1'
#
loop_
_entity.id
_entity.type
_entity.pdbx_description
1 polymer ?
#
loop_
_entity_poly.entity_id
_entity_poly.type
_entity_poly.pdbx_seq_one_letter_code
_entity_poly.pdbx_strand_id
1 'polypeptide(L)' 'MTSKQQEDILFNIPVAKEQFALMKQAAALEKIPVKDWASDMLLEAASENVGQGAELQEVGEEYDKILATFEKQTNFS' A
#
# COMPACT_ATOMS: atom_id res chain seq x y z
N MET A 1 -2.35 -3.86 -32.88
CA MET A 1 -2.85 -3.09 -31.73
C MET A 1 -3.63 -4.06 -30.86
N THR A 2 -3.00 -4.63 -29.83
CA THR A 2 -3.66 -5.63 -28.98
C THR A 2 -3.92 -4.95 -27.63
N SER A 3 -5.14 -4.49 -27.42
CA SER A 3 -5.61 -4.09 -26.08
C SER A 3 -5.43 -5.27 -25.15
N LYS A 4 -4.53 -5.14 -24.17
CA LYS A 4 -4.50 -6.05 -23.03
C LYS A 4 -5.84 -5.88 -22.32
N GLN A 5 -6.61 -6.96 -22.20
CA GLN A 5 -7.80 -6.99 -21.37
C GLN A 5 -7.35 -6.69 -19.94
N GLN A 6 -7.75 -5.51 -19.45
CA GLN A 6 -7.61 -5.14 -18.05
C GLN A 6 -8.60 -6.04 -17.31
N GLU A 7 -8.10 -7.02 -16.55
CA GLU A 7 -8.96 -7.87 -15.73
C GLU A 7 -9.61 -6.98 -14.66
N ASP A 8 -10.92 -6.73 -14.80
CA ASP A 8 -11.67 -5.95 -13.83
C ASP A 8 -11.69 -6.70 -12.49
N ILE A 9 -10.92 -6.22 -11.50
CA ILE A 9 -10.95 -6.75 -10.15
C ILE A 9 -12.23 -6.27 -9.47
N LEU A 10 -13.14 -7.20 -9.15
CA LEU A 10 -14.38 -6.91 -8.45
C LEU A 10 -14.22 -7.11 -6.95
N PHE A 11 -14.24 -6.02 -6.19
CA PHE A 11 -14.26 -6.05 -4.73
C PHE A 11 -15.70 -6.11 -4.19
N ASN A 12 -16.03 -7.20 -3.49
CA ASN A 12 -17.25 -7.30 -2.69
C ASN A 12 -16.89 -7.24 -1.21
N ILE A 13 -17.10 -6.07 -0.60
CA ILE A 13 -16.70 -5.81 0.79
C ILE A 13 -17.95 -5.71 1.65
N PRO A 14 -18.16 -6.60 2.63
CA PRO A 14 -19.24 -6.44 3.59
C PRO A 14 -18.91 -5.26 4.51
N VAL A 15 -19.76 -4.24 4.50
CA VAL A 15 -19.57 -3.02 5.30
C VAL A 15 -20.75 -2.83 6.25
N ALA A 16 -20.49 -2.46 7.50
CA ALA A 16 -21.54 -2.09 8.42
C ALA A 16 -22.29 -0.83 7.94
N LYS A 17 -23.57 -0.72 8.26
CA LYS A 17 -24.43 0.39 7.80
C LYS A 17 -23.86 1.77 8.16
N GLU A 18 -23.30 1.89 9.36
CA GLU A 18 -22.72 3.14 9.87
C GLU A 18 -21.46 3.54 9.10
N GLN A 19 -20.56 2.59 8.88
CA GLN A 19 -19.34 2.77 8.08
C GLN A 19 -19.69 3.16 6.64
N PHE A 20 -20.68 2.49 6.04
CA PHE A 20 -21.14 2.84 4.69
C PHE A 20 -21.71 4.26 4.59
N ALA A 21 -22.36 4.75 5.65
CA ALA A 21 -22.85 6.12 5.70
C ALA A 21 -21.70 7.14 5.71
N LEU A 22 -20.64 6.86 6.47
CA LEU A 22 -19.43 7.69 6.49
C LEU A 22 -18.72 7.69 5.13
N MET A 23 -18.57 6.53 4.50
CA MET A 23 -17.99 6.41 3.16
C MET A 23 -18.78 7.21 2.12
N LYS A 24 -20.12 7.18 2.19
CA LYS A 24 -20.98 7.98 1.32
C LYS A 24 -20.77 9.49 1.52
N GLN A 25 -20.59 9.94 2.75
CA GLN A 25 -20.32 11.35 3.03
C GLN A 25 -18.96 11.76 2.47
N ALA A 26 -17.92 10.96 2.68
CA ALA A 26 -16.58 11.21 2.14
C ALA A 26 -16.59 11.25 0.61
N ALA A 27 -17.18 10.24 -0.04
CA ALA A 27 -17.32 10.20 -1.50
C ALA A 27 -18.12 11.39 -2.06
N ALA A 28 -19.14 11.86 -1.34
CA ALA A 28 -19.91 13.04 -1.73
C ALA A 28 -19.10 14.34 -1.67
N LEU A 29 -18.18 14.47 -0.70
CA LEU A 29 -17.27 15.63 -0.62
C LEU A 29 -16.33 15.67 -1.83
N GLU A 30 -15.86 14.51 -2.26
CA GLU A 30 -14.96 14.35 -3.40
C GLU A 30 -15.70 14.29 -4.76
N LYS A 31 -17.04 14.30 -4.74
CA LYS A 31 -17.92 14.24 -5.91
C LYS A 31 -17.71 13.01 -6.79
N ILE A 32 -17.37 11.89 -6.18
CA ILE A 32 -17.20 10.60 -6.86
C ILE A 32 -18.15 9.55 -6.29
N PRO A 33 -18.47 8.47 -7.04
CA PRO A 33 -19.26 7.36 -6.52
C PRO A 33 -18.59 6.69 -5.32
N VAL A 34 -19.38 6.28 -4.33
CA VAL A 34 -18.85 5.64 -3.09
C VAL A 34 -18.04 4.38 -3.36
N LYS A 35 -18.34 3.66 -4.44
CA LYS A 35 -17.58 2.46 -4.84
C LYS A 35 -16.19 2.83 -5.36
N ASP A 36 -16.10 3.90 -6.14
CA ASP A 36 -14.84 4.35 -6.72
C ASP A 36 -13.96 4.93 -5.61
N TRP A 37 -14.53 5.79 -4.76
CA TRP A 37 -13.87 6.29 -3.55
C TRP A 37 -13.32 5.16 -2.67
N ALA A 38 -14.12 4.13 -2.40
CA ALA A 38 -13.68 3.00 -1.58
C ALA A 38 -12.53 2.22 -2.24
N SER A 39 -12.56 2.09 -3.57
CA SER A 39 -11.53 1.38 -4.33
C SER A 39 -10.22 2.17 -4.31
N ASP A 40 -10.30 3.49 -4.52
CA ASP A 40 -9.14 4.38 -4.49
C ASP A 40 -8.47 4.38 -3.12
N MET A 41 -9.24 4.51 -2.03
CA MET A 41 -8.72 4.45 -0.66
C MET A 41 -8.08 3.10 -0.32
N LEU A 42 -8.63 1.99 -0.83
CA LEU A 42 -8.03 0.67 -0.62
C LEU A 42 -6.73 0.50 -1.40
N LEU A 43 -6.67 1.01 -2.63
CA LEU A 43 -5.46 0.98 -3.45
C LEU A 43 -4.38 1.88 -2.85
N GLU A 44 -4.74 3.05 -2.35
CA GLU A 44 -3.83 3.97 -1.66
C GLU A 44 -3.27 3.32 -0.40
N ALA A 45 -4.12 2.78 0.48
CA ALA A 45 -3.68 2.07 1.68
C ALA A 45 -2.83 0.83 1.34
N ALA A 46 -3.15 0.10 0.28
CA ALA A 46 -2.33 -1.02 -0.18
C ALA A 46 -0.96 -0.54 -0.68
N SER A 47 -0.92 0.56 -1.44
CA SER A 47 0.30 1.16 -1.95
C SER A 47 1.18 1.69 -0.83
N GLU A 48 0.61 2.35 0.18
CA GLU A 48 1.34 2.82 1.37
C GLU A 48 1.94 1.65 2.15
N ASN A 49 1.17 0.58 2.38
CA ASN A 49 1.66 -0.59 3.10
C ASN A 49 2.77 -1.33 2.34
N VAL A 50 2.67 -1.43 1.01
CA VAL A 50 3.73 -2.01 0.17
C VAL A 50 4.96 -1.11 0.14
N GLY A 51 4.77 0.21 0.03
CA GLY A 51 5.86 1.19 0.06
C GLY A 51 6.61 1.17 1.39
N GLN A 52 5.90 1.17 2.52
CA GLN A 52 6.51 1.05 3.85
C GLN A 52 7.21 -0.29 4.04
N GLY A 53 6.65 -1.39 3.51
CA GLY A 53 7.31 -2.69 3.53
C GLY A 53 8.63 -2.69 2.73
N ALA A 54 8.66 -2.01 1.59
CA ALA A 54 9.86 -1.86 0.78
C ALA A 54 10.91 -0.94 1.44
N GLU A 55 10.50 0.18 2.03
CA GLU A 55 11.38 1.08 2.77
C GLU A 55 12.01 0.39 3.99
N LEU A 56 11.22 -0.37 4.76
CA LEU A 56 11.73 -1.13 5.90
C LEU A 56 12.71 -2.23 5.47
N GLN A 57 12.50 -2.85 4.31
CA GLN A 57 13.45 -3.82 3.75
C GLN A 57 14.76 -3.13 3.31
N GLU A 58 14.69 -1.99 2.62
CA GLU A 58 15.87 -1.25 2.16
C GLU A 58 16.73 -0.79 3.34
N VAL A 59 16.10 -0.26 4.40
CA VAL A 59 16.78 0.10 5.65
C VAL A 59 17.43 -1.13 6.30
N GLY A 60 16.73 -2.27 6.34
CA GLY A 60 17.29 -3.53 6.85
C GLY A 60 18.54 -3.98 6.09
N GLU A 61 18.50 -3.94 4.75
CA GLU A 61 19.64 -4.30 3.90
C GLU A 61 20.82 -3.32 4.06
N GLU A 62 20.55 -2.04 4.29
CA GLU A 62 21.58 -1.03 4.56
C GLU A 62 22.23 -1.25 5.94
N TYR A 63 21.43 -1.56 6.97
CA TYR A 63 21.93 -1.94 8.30
C TYR A 63 22.80 -3.21 8.25
N ASP A 64 22.39 -4.24 7.50
CA ASP A 64 23.16 -5.47 7.33
C ASP A 64 24.51 -5.22 6.63
N LYS A 65 24.54 -4.32 5.63
CA LYS A 65 25.79 -3.90 4.96
C LYS A 65 26.73 -3.16 5.93
N ILE A 66 26.17 -2.30 6.78
CA ILE A 66 26.94 -1.57 7.80
C ILE A 66 27.53 -2.55 8.81
N LEU A 67 26.73 -3.48 9.35
CA LEU A 67 27.18 -4.51 10.29
C LEU A 67 28.28 -5.40 9.69
N ALA A 68 28.09 -5.90 8.46
CA ALA A 68 29.09 -6.71 7.77
C ALA A 68 30.41 -5.94 7.52
N THR A 69 30.36 -4.62 7.40
CA THR A 69 31.55 -3.77 7.25
C THR A 69 32.28 -3.62 8.58
N PHE A 70 31.54 -3.42 9.68
CA PHE A 70 32.11 -3.35 11.04
C PHE A 70 32.75 -4.67 11.47
N GLU A 71 32.12 -5.81 11.19
CA GLU A 71 32.66 -7.15 11.50
C GLU A 71 33.95 -7.45 10.73
N LYS A 72 34.05 -7.02 9.46
CA LYS A 72 35.28 -7.15 8.67
C LYS A 72 36.42 -6.27 9.19
N GLN A 73 36.12 -5.11 9.76
CA GLN A 73 37.13 -4.21 10.33
C GLN A 73 37.64 -4.66 11.70
N THR A 74 36.81 -5.34 12.49
CA THR A 74 37.17 -5.81 13.83
C THR A 74 37.87 -7.18 13.85
N ASN A 75 37.67 -8.03 12.83
CA ASN A 75 38.37 -9.33 12.69
C ASN A 75 39.78 -9.25 12.07
N PHE A 76 40.33 -8.03 11.91
CA PHE A 76 41.68 -7.79 11.39
C PHE A 76 42.69 -7.33 12.46
N SER A 77 42.41 -7.57 13.75
CA SER A 77 43.35 -7.34 14.87
C SER A 77 43.87 -8.65 15.46
#